data_AF-A0A929I890-F1
#
_entry.id   AF-A0A929I890-F1
#
_cell.length_a   1.000
_cell.length_b   1.000
_cell.length_c   1.000
_cell.angle_alpha   90.00
_cell.angle_beta   90.00
_cell.angle_gamma   90.00
#
_symmetry.space_group_name_H-M   'P 1'
#
loop_
_entity.id
_entity.type
_entity.pdbx_description
1 polymer ?
#
loop_
_entity_poly.entity_id
_entity_poly.type
_entity_poly.pdbx_seq_one_letter_code
_entity_poly.pdbx_strand_id
1 'polypeptide(L)'
;TIYRPLDNPILENLITYVRACKGNKPLPKDRATKQIFRRIKRNEVVGTLLDQNMAWQEGVFVDFFGRPACTTDGLASLALYTEAPVIPAFMVRMENGKYRFIMGEEVEIINTGNPERDALTNTQNFTKIIEDFVRRYPDQWLWIHQRWKTKRHQVR
;
A
#
# COMPACT_ATOMS: atom_id res chain seq x y z
N THR A 1 -9.21 -5.27 -4.22
CA THR A 1 -8.29 -4.22 -3.74
C THR A 1 -8.83 -3.58 -2.48
N ILE A 2 -7.98 -3.04 -1.62
CA ILE A 2 -8.38 -2.30 -0.41
C ILE A 2 -8.57 -0.82 -0.76
N TYR A 3 -9.58 -0.15 -0.21
CA TYR A 3 -9.77 1.30 -0.39
C TYR A 3 -10.46 1.97 0.82
N ARG A 4 -10.32 3.30 0.91
CA ARG A 4 -11.10 4.15 1.81
C ARG A 4 -12.36 4.63 1.08
N PRO A 5 -13.57 4.42 1.63
CA PRO A 5 -14.80 5.01 1.07
C PRO A 5 -14.70 6.53 0.92
N LEU A 6 -15.27 7.06 -0.16
CA LEU A 6 -15.39 8.51 -0.33
C LEU A 6 -16.51 9.08 0.54
N ASP A 7 -16.32 10.32 1.01
CA ASP A 7 -17.31 11.00 1.85
C ASP A 7 -18.58 11.37 1.06
N ASN A 8 -18.48 11.52 -0.27
CA ASN A 8 -19.64 11.79 -1.14
C ASN A 8 -20.23 10.48 -1.69
N PRO A 9 -21.50 10.16 -1.39
CA PRO A 9 -22.12 8.89 -1.74
C PRO A 9 -22.33 8.69 -3.25
N ILE A 10 -22.55 9.77 -4.01
CA ILE A 10 -22.71 9.69 -5.47
C ILE A 10 -21.39 9.28 -6.12
N LEU A 11 -20.31 9.94 -5.71
CA LEU A 11 -18.96 9.63 -6.19
C LEU A 11 -18.51 8.24 -5.74
N GLU A 12 -18.83 7.84 -4.51
CA GLU A 12 -18.56 6.50 -3.98
C GLU A 12 -19.21 5.42 -4.86
N ASN A 13 -20.50 5.56 -5.17
CA ASN A 13 -21.21 4.60 -6.01
C ASN A 13 -20.62 4.51 -7.42
N LEU A 14 -20.30 5.67 -8.03
CA LEU A 14 -19.69 5.72 -9.35
C LEU A 14 -18.31 5.04 -9.37
N ILE A 15 -17.44 5.38 -8.42
CA ILE A 15 -16.09 4.80 -8.36
C ILE A 15 -16.14 3.31 -8.06
N THR A 16 -17.01 2.88 -7.15
CA THR A 16 -17.17 1.46 -6.83
C THR A 16 -17.68 0.68 -8.03
N TYR A 17 -18.63 1.23 -8.80
CA TYR A 17 -19.07 0.63 -10.07
C TYR A 17 -17.91 0.47 -11.06
N VAL A 18 -17.16 1.54 -11.32
CA VAL A 18 -16.01 1.51 -12.25
C VAL A 18 -14.94 0.53 -11.78
N ARG A 19 -14.69 0.44 -10.47
CA ARG A 19 -13.73 -0.50 -9.90
C ARG A 19 -14.21 -1.95 -9.94
N ALA A 20 -15.52 -2.19 -9.94
CA ALA A 20 -16.10 -3.53 -9.93
C ALA A 20 -16.39 -4.08 -11.34
N CYS A 21 -16.57 -3.22 -12.34
CA CYS A 21 -17.05 -3.61 -13.67
C CYS A 21 -16.11 -4.56 -14.44
N LYS A 22 -14.85 -4.70 -14.01
CA LYS A 22 -13.86 -5.64 -14.57
C LYS A 22 -13.51 -6.80 -13.64
N GLY A 23 -14.39 -7.13 -12.68
CA GLY A 23 -14.25 -8.30 -11.81
C GLY A 23 -13.43 -8.08 -10.53
N ASN A 24 -12.86 -6.89 -10.33
CA ASN A 24 -12.29 -6.54 -9.02
C ASN A 24 -13.42 -6.42 -7.99
N LYS A 25 -13.14 -6.86 -6.76
CA LYS A 25 -14.08 -6.80 -5.65
C LYS A 25 -13.50 -5.87 -4.59
N PRO A 26 -13.82 -4.55 -4.63
CA PRO A 26 -13.30 -3.56 -3.69
C PRO A 26 -13.65 -3.93 -2.24
N LEU A 27 -12.71 -3.72 -1.33
CA LEU A 27 -12.87 -3.97 0.10
C LEU A 27 -12.69 -2.65 0.87
N PRO A 28 -13.75 -2.13 1.53
CA PRO A 28 -13.65 -0.99 2.43
C PRO A 28 -12.72 -1.27 3.62
N LYS A 29 -11.80 -0.35 3.92
CA LYS A 29 -10.74 -0.49 4.96
C LYS A 29 -11.30 -0.90 6.34
N ASP A 30 -12.43 -0.33 6.75
CA ASP A 30 -13.08 -0.53 8.05
C ASP A 30 -13.51 -1.99 8.34
N ARG A 31 -13.66 -2.82 7.31
CA ARG A 31 -14.02 -4.25 7.44
C ARG A 31 -13.14 -5.18 6.62
N ALA A 32 -11.99 -4.70 6.15
CA ALA A 32 -11.18 -5.41 5.17
C ALA A 32 -10.42 -6.59 5.78
N THR A 33 -9.89 -6.47 7.01
CA THR A 33 -8.91 -7.43 7.57
C THR A 33 -9.36 -8.89 7.50
N LYS A 34 -10.53 -9.22 8.08
CA LYS A 34 -11.06 -10.60 8.03
C LYS A 34 -11.31 -11.10 6.60
N GLN A 35 -11.73 -10.21 5.71
CA GLN A 35 -12.00 -10.56 4.31
C GLN A 35 -10.70 -10.79 3.53
N ILE A 36 -9.68 -9.97 3.76
CA ILE A 36 -8.35 -10.14 3.18
C ILE A 36 -7.78 -11.50 3.54
N PHE A 37 -7.81 -11.87 4.83
CA PHE A 37 -7.36 -13.19 5.27
C PHE A 37 -8.11 -14.33 4.59
N ARG A 38 -9.44 -14.23 4.46
CA ARG A 38 -10.24 -15.24 3.76
C ARG A 38 -9.87 -15.36 2.28
N ARG A 39 -9.56 -14.25 1.61
CA ARG A 39 -9.16 -14.24 0.21
C ARG A 39 -7.78 -14.85 0.00
N ILE A 40 -6.81 -14.48 0.83
CA ILE A 40 -5.47 -15.07 0.79
C ILE A 40 -5.54 -16.59 1.04
N LYS A 41 -6.33 -17.04 2.04
CA LYS A 41 -6.55 -18.48 2.27
C LYS A 41 -7.23 -19.21 1.11
N ARG A 42 -7.91 -18.50 0.21
CA ARG A 42 -8.51 -19.05 -1.02
C ARG A 42 -7.58 -18.90 -2.23
N ASN A 43 -6.32 -18.56 -2.02
CA ASN A 43 -5.33 -18.30 -3.05
C ASN A 43 -5.76 -17.18 -4.03
N GLU A 44 -6.51 -16.19 -3.53
CA GLU A 44 -6.91 -15.01 -4.30
C GLU A 44 -5.91 -13.86 -4.11
N VAL A 45 -5.73 -13.06 -5.16
CA VAL A 45 -4.84 -11.88 -5.15
C VAL A 45 -5.49 -10.70 -4.43
N VAL A 46 -4.72 -10.04 -3.57
CA VAL A 46 -5.13 -8.82 -2.86
C VAL A 46 -4.17 -7.68 -3.18
N GLY A 47 -4.65 -6.64 -3.85
CA GLY A 47 -3.90 -5.40 -4.07
C GLY A 47 -4.15 -4.33 -3.00
N THR A 48 -3.08 -3.67 -2.55
CA THR A 48 -3.10 -2.53 -1.62
C THR A 48 -2.13 -1.43 -2.07
N LEU A 49 -2.32 -0.21 -1.56
CA LEU A 49 -1.42 0.92 -1.75
C LEU A 49 -0.65 1.21 -0.46
N LEU A 50 0.64 1.51 -0.57
CA LEU A 50 1.55 1.71 0.57
C LEU A 50 2.16 3.12 0.64
N ASP A 51 1.94 3.95 -0.37
CA ASP A 51 2.61 5.25 -0.54
C ASP A 51 1.82 6.43 0.05
N GLN A 52 0.78 6.16 0.84
CA GLN A 52 -0.05 7.20 1.48
C GLN A 52 0.35 7.46 2.93
N ASN A 53 0.18 8.71 3.38
CA ASN A 53 0.35 9.10 4.77
C ASN A 53 -0.75 8.52 5.65
N MET A 54 -0.38 7.91 6.78
CA MET A 54 -1.30 7.42 7.81
C MET A 54 -1.39 8.40 9.00
N ALA A 55 -2.47 8.30 9.79
CA ALA A 55 -2.49 8.91 11.13
C ALA A 55 -1.46 8.22 12.04
N TRP A 56 -0.96 8.91 13.07
CA TRP A 56 0.14 8.39 13.88
C TRP A 56 -0.21 7.09 14.64
N GLN A 57 -1.49 6.84 14.92
CA GLN A 57 -1.99 5.62 15.54
C GLN A 57 -2.16 4.45 14.55
N GLU A 58 -2.12 4.72 13.24
CA GLU A 58 -2.46 3.74 12.19
C GLU A 58 -1.25 3.33 11.35
N GLY A 59 -0.04 3.71 11.76
CA GLY A 59 1.17 3.41 10.99
C GLY A 59 2.45 3.60 11.77
N VAL A 60 3.53 3.17 11.14
CA VAL A 60 4.90 3.24 11.66
C VAL A 60 5.69 4.32 10.92
N PHE A 61 6.71 4.88 11.56
CA PHE A 61 7.60 5.83 10.91
C PHE A 61 8.73 5.10 10.20
N VAL A 62 8.75 5.22 8.88
CA VAL A 62 9.83 4.76 8.00
C VAL A 62 10.40 5.95 7.24
N ASP A 63 11.64 5.84 6.77
CA ASP A 63 12.24 6.88 5.95
C ASP A 63 11.72 6.78 4.51
N PHE A 64 11.27 7.93 4.00
CA PHE A 64 10.91 8.15 2.60
C PHE A 64 11.69 9.37 2.08
N PHE A 65 12.64 9.13 1.19
CA PHE A 65 13.63 10.08 0.69
C PHE A 65 14.42 10.77 1.82
N GLY A 66 14.85 9.98 2.81
CA GLY A 66 15.63 10.46 3.97
C GLY A 66 14.83 11.30 4.97
N ARG A 67 13.49 11.32 4.85
CA ARG A 67 12.59 12.04 5.76
C ARG A 67 11.58 11.07 6.38
N PRO A 68 11.37 11.08 7.70
CA PRO A 68 10.41 10.20 8.35
C PRO A 68 8.97 10.43 7.84
N ALA A 69 8.34 9.38 7.34
CA ALA A 69 6.96 9.35 6.87
C ALA A 69 6.15 8.27 7.60
N CYS A 70 4.94 8.63 8.06
CA CYS A 70 4.04 7.68 8.71
C CYS A 70 3.36 6.81 7.64
N THR A 71 3.62 5.51 7.69
CA THR A 71 3.24 4.54 6.65
C THR A 71 2.55 3.35 7.30
N THR A 72 1.57 2.77 6.61
CA THR A 72 0.90 1.58 7.12
C THR A 72 1.85 0.38 7.12
N ASP A 73 1.90 -0.32 8.23
CA ASP A 73 2.58 -1.61 8.41
C ASP A 73 1.67 -2.80 8.08
N GLY A 74 0.41 -2.54 7.70
CA GLY A 74 -0.61 -3.58 7.52
C GLY A 74 -0.25 -4.63 6.49
N LEU A 75 0.50 -4.29 5.42
CA LEU A 75 0.97 -5.29 4.46
C LEU A 75 2.08 -6.16 5.05
N ALA A 76 3.02 -5.57 5.80
CA ALA A 76 4.10 -6.32 6.43
C ALA A 76 3.54 -7.30 7.46
N SER A 77 2.64 -6.83 8.32
CA SER A 77 1.95 -7.66 9.31
C SER A 77 1.12 -8.77 8.67
N LEU A 78 0.49 -8.49 7.52
CA LEU A 78 -0.26 -9.49 6.76
C LEU A 78 0.67 -10.56 6.18
N ALA A 79 1.76 -10.15 5.52
CA ALA A 79 2.72 -11.06 4.90
C ALA A 79 3.40 -11.96 5.95
N LEU A 80 3.77 -11.40 7.11
CA LEU A 80 4.34 -12.15 8.23
C LEU A 80 3.37 -13.22 8.77
N TYR A 81 2.07 -12.91 8.81
CA TYR A 81 1.08 -13.84 9.36
C TYR A 81 0.61 -14.89 8.34
N THR A 82 0.48 -14.52 7.06
CA THR A 82 -0.04 -15.44 6.04
C THR A 82 1.04 -16.14 5.24
N GLU A 83 2.30 -15.73 5.35
CA GLU A 83 3.42 -16.18 4.52
C GLU A 83 3.13 -16.03 3.01
N ALA A 84 2.25 -15.07 2.67
CA ALA A 84 1.85 -14.86 1.29
C ALA A 84 2.93 -14.06 0.55
N PRO A 85 3.28 -14.44 -0.70
CA PRO A 85 4.21 -13.68 -1.53
C PRO A 85 3.79 -12.22 -1.69
N VAL A 86 4.74 -11.31 -1.55
CA VAL A 86 4.54 -9.88 -1.77
C VAL A 86 5.21 -9.48 -3.08
N ILE A 87 4.39 -9.12 -4.08
CA ILE A 87 4.85 -8.68 -5.39
C ILE A 87 4.59 -7.17 -5.53
N PRO A 88 5.62 -6.32 -5.69
CA PRO A 88 5.43 -4.90 -5.93
C PRO A 88 4.95 -4.70 -7.37
N ALA A 89 3.98 -3.81 -7.56
CA ALA A 89 3.40 -3.55 -8.87
C ALA A 89 3.20 -2.05 -9.09
N PHE A 90 3.52 -1.61 -10.30
CA PHE A 90 3.47 -0.22 -10.69
C PHE A 90 2.83 -0.04 -12.07
N MET A 91 2.34 1.16 -12.35
CA MET A 91 1.76 1.51 -13.63
C MET A 91 2.35 2.83 -14.11
N VAL A 92 2.93 2.82 -15.32
CA VAL A 92 3.60 3.98 -15.93
C VAL A 92 2.84 4.38 -17.18
N ARG A 93 2.54 5.67 -17.31
CA ARG A 93 2.02 6.25 -18.54
C ARG A 93 3.16 6.41 -19.53
N MET A 94 2.96 5.89 -20.74
CA MET A 94 3.88 5.99 -21.86
C MET A 94 3.53 7.19 -22.73
N GLU A 95 4.51 7.70 -23.50
CA GLU A 95 4.33 8.86 -24.40
C GLU A 95 3.19 8.67 -25.41
N ASN A 96 2.96 7.43 -25.87
CA ASN A 96 1.89 7.08 -26.80
C ASN A 96 0.49 7.02 -26.16
N GLY A 97 0.33 7.51 -24.92
CA GLY A 97 -0.94 7.52 -24.18
C GLY A 97 -1.36 6.16 -23.60
N LYS A 98 -0.58 5.10 -23.81
CA LYS A 98 -0.82 3.78 -23.21
C LYS A 98 -0.21 3.70 -21.81
N TYR A 99 -0.59 2.67 -21.06
CA TYR A 99 0.00 2.35 -19.76
C TYR A 99 0.81 1.07 -19.84
N ARG A 100 1.97 1.06 -19.16
CA ARG A 100 2.78 -0.13 -18.93
C ARG A 100 2.60 -0.56 -17.50
N PHE A 101 2.13 -1.79 -17.31
CA PHE A 101 2.08 -2.44 -16.01
C PHE A 101 3.41 -3.15 -15.75
N ILE A 102 4.02 -2.90 -14.60
CA ILE A 102 5.32 -3.43 -14.21
C ILE A 102 5.13 -4.21 -12.92
N MET A 103 5.42 -5.50 -12.94
CA MET A 103 5.56 -6.32 -11.73
C MET A 103 7.04 -6.44 -11.41
N GLY A 104 7.41 -6.18 -10.16
CA GLY A 104 8.74 -6.49 -9.66
C GLY A 104 8.87 -7.94 -9.21
N GLU A 105 10.03 -8.25 -8.67
CA GLU A 105 10.31 -9.55 -8.06
C GLU A 105 9.62 -9.67 -6.70
N GLU A 106 9.45 -10.91 -6.24
CA GLU A 106 8.97 -11.18 -4.89
C GLU A 106 9.90 -10.55 -3.85
N VAL A 107 9.30 -9.82 -2.91
CA VAL A 107 10.04 -9.19 -1.82
C VAL A 107 10.30 -10.25 -0.74
N GLU A 108 11.57 -10.43 -0.40
CA GLU A 108 11.95 -11.23 0.75
C GLU A 108 11.40 -10.62 2.04
N ILE A 109 10.67 -11.43 2.82
CA ILE A 109 10.08 -11.01 4.10
C ILE A 109 11.00 -11.41 5.24
N ILE A 110 11.48 -10.41 5.99
CA ILE A 110 12.28 -10.62 7.19
C ILE A 110 11.37 -11.04 8.34
N ASN A 111 11.61 -12.22 8.91
CA ASN A 111 10.90 -12.74 10.08
C ASN A 111 11.90 -13.23 11.13
N THR A 112 12.15 -12.41 12.14
CA THR A 112 13.06 -12.72 13.26
C THR A 112 12.32 -13.25 14.49
N GLY A 113 11.00 -13.38 14.41
CA GLY A 113 10.13 -13.74 15.53
C GLY A 113 9.76 -12.55 16.44
N ASN A 114 10.12 -11.32 16.06
CA ASN A 114 9.67 -10.10 16.72
C ASN A 114 8.72 -9.34 15.79
N PRO A 115 7.39 -9.53 15.93
CA PRO A 115 6.42 -9.01 14.96
C PRO A 115 6.48 -7.49 14.75
N GLU A 116 6.71 -6.72 15.82
CA GLU A 116 6.77 -5.25 15.73
C GLU A 116 8.02 -4.79 14.95
N ARG A 117 9.18 -5.36 15.27
CA ARG A 117 10.44 -5.04 14.59
C ARG A 117 10.42 -5.49 13.15
N ASP A 118 9.88 -6.68 12.89
CA ASP A 118 9.79 -7.26 11.56
C ASP A 118 8.82 -6.46 10.69
N ALA A 119 7.66 -6.05 11.23
CA ALA A 119 6.71 -5.20 10.53
C ALA A 119 7.33 -3.85 10.14
N LEU A 120 8.06 -3.21 11.05
CA LEU A 120 8.80 -1.97 10.76
C LEU A 120 9.85 -2.17 9.66
N THR A 121 10.66 -3.22 9.76
CA THR A 121 11.77 -3.49 8.83
C THR A 121 11.24 -3.78 7.42
N ASN A 122 10.23 -4.63 7.30
CA ASN A 122 9.60 -4.93 6.01
C ASN A 122 8.89 -3.71 5.42
N THR A 123 8.23 -2.89 6.24
CA THR A 123 7.61 -1.63 5.77
C THR A 123 8.67 -0.66 5.23
N GLN A 124 9.85 -0.59 5.84
CA GLN A 124 10.97 0.18 5.33
C GLN A 124 11.48 -0.37 3.99
N ASN A 125 11.58 -1.69 3.84
CA ASN A 125 11.99 -2.34 2.59
C ASN A 125 11.01 -2.04 1.45
N PHE A 126 9.70 -2.18 1.71
CA PHE A 126 8.67 -1.82 0.73
C PHE A 126 8.77 -0.34 0.33
N THR A 127 9.00 0.54 1.30
CA THR A 127 9.14 1.97 1.06
C THR A 127 10.35 2.29 0.17
N LYS A 128 11.47 1.58 0.37
CA LYS A 128 12.67 1.71 -0.49
C LYS A 128 12.39 1.30 -1.94
N ILE A 129 11.63 0.23 -2.16
CA ILE A 129 11.22 -0.19 -3.51
C ILE A 129 10.38 0.90 -4.17
N ILE A 130 9.48 1.55 -3.41
CA ILE A 130 8.70 2.69 -3.91
C ILE A 130 9.61 3.86 -4.25
N GLU A 131 10.58 4.21 -3.39
CA GLU A 131 11.56 5.27 -3.70
C GLU A 131 12.32 5.00 -4.99
N ASP A 132 12.83 3.78 -5.18
CA ASP A 132 13.58 3.39 -6.37
C ASP A 132 12.72 3.54 -7.63
N PHE A 133 11.42 3.27 -7.53
CA PHE A 133 10.49 3.46 -8.64
C PHE A 133 10.18 4.95 -8.89
N VAL A 134 9.93 5.72 -7.82
CA VAL A 134 9.67 7.16 -7.91
C VAL A 134 10.90 7.90 -8.47
N ARG A 135 12.12 7.46 -8.17
CA ARG A 135 13.35 8.03 -8.77
C ARG A 135 13.43 7.82 -10.29
N ARG A 136 12.88 6.72 -10.80
CA ARG A 136 12.85 6.43 -12.25
C ARG A 136 11.77 7.23 -12.98
N TYR A 137 10.64 7.48 -12.32
CA TYR A 137 9.48 8.18 -12.89
C TYR A 137 8.96 9.28 -11.96
N PRO A 138 9.78 10.29 -11.64
CA PRO A 138 9.42 11.28 -10.62
C PRO A 138 8.22 12.12 -11.05
N ASP A 139 8.06 12.40 -12.34
CA ASP A 139 6.95 13.15 -12.91
C ASP A 139 5.59 12.43 -12.81
N GLN A 140 5.58 11.11 -12.59
CA GLN A 140 4.37 10.28 -12.60
C GLN A 140 3.88 9.89 -11.21
N TRP A 141 4.59 10.25 -10.16
CA TRP A 141 4.12 10.04 -8.79
C TRP A 141 3.14 11.13 -8.36
N LEU A 142 2.17 10.76 -7.53
CA LEU A 142 1.08 11.65 -7.14
C LEU A 142 1.51 12.62 -6.02
N TRP A 143 2.41 13.56 -6.32
CA TRP A 143 3.03 14.52 -5.38
C TRP A 143 2.04 15.42 -4.63
N ILE A 144 0.79 15.53 -5.09
CA ILE A 144 -0.25 16.29 -4.40
C ILE A 144 -0.63 15.69 -3.04
N HIS A 145 -0.33 14.42 -2.80
CA HIS A 145 -0.52 13.82 -1.49
C HIS A 145 0.53 14.35 -0.51
N GLN A 146 0.07 14.87 0.63
CA GLN A 146 0.94 15.33 1.71
C GLN A 146 1.59 14.14 2.45
N ARG A 147 2.59 13.52 1.83
CA ARG A 147 3.25 12.29 2.31
C ARG A 147 3.84 12.40 3.71
N TRP A 148 4.28 13.59 4.11
CA TRP A 148 4.88 13.90 5.41
C TRP A 148 3.94 14.69 6.34
N LYS A 149 2.61 14.58 6.16
CA LYS A 149 1.64 15.33 6.97
C LYS A 149 1.75 14.97 8.45
N THR A 150 1.84 13.68 8.77
CA THR A 150 1.98 13.18 10.14
C THR A 150 3.42 13.32 10.62
N LYS A 151 3.61 13.82 11.84
CA LYS A 151 4.91 14.15 12.44
C LYS A 151 5.17 13.31 13.70
N ARG A 152 6.44 13.00 13.97
CA ARG A 152 6.86 12.20 15.12
C ARG A 152 6.45 12.80 16.48
N HIS A 153 6.45 14.12 16.61
CA HIS A 153 6.04 14.78 17.86
C HIS A 153 4.54 14.62 18.20
N GLN A 154 3.74 14.02 17.31
CA GLN A 154 2.34 13.68 17.57
C GLN A 154 2.20 12.31 18.25
N VAL A 155 3.27 11.50 18.29
CA VAL A 155 3.32 10.25 19.06
C VAL A 155 3.28 10.64 20.53
N ARG A 156 2.24 10.20 21.23
CA ARG A 156 2.07 10.39 22.68
C ARG A 156 2.53 9.16 23.43
#